data_AF-A0A9E5TIB6-F1
#
_entry.id   AF-A0A9E5TIB6-F1
#
_cell.length_a   1.000
_cell.length_b   1.000
_cell.length_c   1.000
_cell.angle_alpha   90.00
_cell.angle_beta   90.00
_cell.angle_gamma   90.00
#
_symmetry.space_group_name_H-M   'P 1'
#
loop_
_entity.id
_entity.type
_entity.pdbx_description
1 polymer ?
#
loop_
_entity_poly.entity_id
_entity_poly.type
_entity_poly.pdbx_seq_one_letter_code
_entity_poly.pdbx_strand_id
1 'polypeptide(L)' 'REGEKSLSHLWFDFHEQRLSAAENVPIDDALRARVRREFPVPKEFDFRMESDESALSG' A
#
# COMPACT_ATOMS: atom_id res chain seq x y z
N ARG A 1 -19.67 -1.68 1.76
CA ARG A 1 -18.67 -1.17 0.79
C ARG A 1 -17.38 -0.99 1.57
N GLU A 2 -16.76 -2.09 1.94
CA GLU A 2 -15.72 -2.13 2.95
C GLU A 2 -14.53 -2.91 2.41
N GLY A 3 -13.40 -2.23 2.26
CA GLY A 3 -12.19 -2.76 2.85
C GLY A 3 -11.31 -3.72 2.05
N GLU A 4 -11.33 -3.70 0.71
CA GLU A 4 -10.24 -4.32 -0.07
C GLU A 4 -8.97 -3.44 -0.04
N LYS A 5 -8.50 -3.08 1.15
CA LYS A 5 -7.17 -2.50 1.32
C LYS A 5 -6.17 -3.65 1.19
N SER A 6 -5.60 -3.82 0.00
CA SER A 6 -4.50 -4.76 -0.23
C SER A 6 -3.42 -4.57 0.84
N LEU A 7 -2.82 -5.66 1.32
CA LEU A 7 -1.72 -5.65 2.30
C LEU A 7 -0.56 -4.73 1.86
N SER A 8 -0.37 -4.61 0.55
CA SER A 8 0.56 -3.65 -0.07
C SER A 8 0.26 -2.19 0.32
N HIS A 9 -1.01 -1.80 0.38
CA HIS A 9 -1.43 -0.45 0.75
C HIS A 9 -1.13 -0.16 2.23
N LEU A 10 -1.43 -1.13 3.11
CA LEU A 10 -1.13 -1.01 4.54
C LEU A 10 0.38 -0.91 4.80
N TRP A 11 1.18 -1.67 4.04
CA TRP A 11 2.64 -1.61 4.11
C TRP A 11 3.14 -0.20 3.77
N PHE A 12 2.68 0.38 2.66
CA PHE A 12 3.08 1.74 2.29
C PHE A 12 2.61 2.78 3.32
N ASP A 13 1.35 2.74 3.76
CA ASP A 13 0.82 3.65 4.79
C ASP A 13 1.67 3.63 6.07
N PHE A 14 2.07 2.45 6.54
CA PHE A 14 2.90 2.30 7.73
C PHE A 14 4.28 2.95 7.57
N HIS A 15 4.94 2.71 6.43
CA HIS A 15 6.25 3.29 6.15
C HIS A 15 6.17 4.81 5.90
N GLU A 16 5.11 5.29 5.25
CA GLU A 16 4.85 6.72 5.03
C GLU A 16 4.73 7.47 6.37
N GLN A 17 3.91 6.97 7.30
CA GLN A 17 3.76 7.57 8.62
C GLN A 17 5.05 7.50 9.44
N ARG A 18 5.78 6.37 9.36
CA ARG A 18 7.05 6.21 10.07
C ARG A 18 8.12 7.18 9.58
N LEU A 19 8.29 7.34 8.26
CA LEU A 19 9.26 8.30 7.69
C LEU A 19 8.85 9.74 7.97
N SER A 20 7.56 10.05 7.82
CA SER A 20 7.01 11.36 8.16
C SER A 20 7.33 11.76 9.59
N ALA A 21 7.12 10.85 10.56
CA ALA A 21 7.44 11.09 11.96
C ALA A 21 8.95 11.15 12.24
N ALA A 22 9.75 10.32 11.58
CA ALA A 22 11.20 10.26 11.80
C ALA A 22 11.96 11.45 11.19
N GLU A 23 11.56 11.89 10.00
CA GLU A 23 12.18 13.01 9.28
C GLU A 23 11.42 14.34 9.48
N ASN A 24 10.29 14.31 10.19
CA ASN A 24 9.38 15.45 10.40
C ASN A 24 8.96 16.14 9.09
N VAL A 25 8.63 15.33 8.09
CA VAL A 25 8.21 15.75 6.75
C VAL A 25 6.75 15.36 6.50
N PRO A 26 5.98 16.12 5.70
CA PRO A 26 4.62 15.75 5.36
C PRO A 26 4.58 14.48 4.49
N ILE A 27 3.51 13.71 4.59
CA ILE A 27 3.25 12.58 3.69
C ILE A 27 2.74 13.15 2.36
N ASP A 28 3.66 13.39 1.44
CA ASP A 28 3.41 13.89 0.09
C ASP A 28 3.80 12.85 -0.98
N ASP A 29 3.47 13.12 -2.25
CA ASP A 29 3.78 12.19 -3.33
C ASP A 29 5.28 11.90 -3.48
N ALA A 30 6.15 12.83 -3.08
CA ALA A 30 7.59 12.62 -3.05
C ALA A 30 7.98 11.57 -2.00
N LEU A 31 7.44 11.67 -0.78
CA LEU A 31 7.65 10.69 0.28
C LEU A 31 7.07 9.32 -0.11
N ARG A 32 5.89 9.29 -0.73
CA ARG A 32 5.27 8.06 -1.24
C ARG A 32 6.15 7.36 -2.28
N ALA A 33 6.66 8.11 -3.25
CA ALA A 33 7.57 7.59 -4.27
C ALA A 33 8.87 7.07 -3.64
N ARG A 34 9.39 7.77 -2.63
CA ARG A 34 10.59 7.36 -1.90
C ARG A 34 10.35 6.07 -1.10
N VAL A 35 9.24 5.98 -0.38
CA VAL A 35 8.84 4.78 0.36
C VAL A 35 8.70 3.58 -0.60
N ARG A 36 8.07 3.74 -1.76
CA ARG A 36 7.98 2.67 -2.78
C ARG A 36 9.33 2.21 -3.32
N ARG A 37 10.31 3.12 -3.39
CA ARG A 37 11.68 2.83 -3.87
C ARG A 37 12.55 2.21 -2.78
N GLU A 38 12.44 2.67 -1.54
CA GLU A 38 13.26 2.21 -0.41
C GLU A 38 12.69 0.99 0.30
N PHE A 39 11.36 0.85 0.33
CA PHE A 39 10.63 -0.23 0.98
C PHE A 39 9.67 -0.91 -0.02
N PRO A 40 10.20 -1.61 -1.04
CA PRO A 40 9.34 -2.36 -1.95
C PRO A 40 8.55 -3.41 -1.17
N VAL A 41 7.26 -3.55 -1.48
CA VAL A 41 6.41 -4.59 -0.87
C VAL A 41 7.00 -5.95 -1.24
N PRO A 42 7.33 -6.80 -0.26
CA PRO A 42 7.79 -8.15 -0.54
C PRO A 42 6.71 -8.91 -1.32
N LYS A 43 7.12 -9.70 -2.32
CA LYS A 43 6.18 -10.45 -3.19
C LYS A 43 5.23 -11.36 -2.41
N GLU A 44 5.64 -11.81 -1.23
CA GLU A 44 4.84 -12.62 -0.31
C GLU A 44 3.68 -11.83 0.31
N PHE A 45 3.73 -10.50 0.32
CA PHE A 45 2.67 -9.61 0.79
C PHE A 45 1.89 -8.93 -0.35
N ASP A 46 2.27 -9.18 -1.60
CA ASP A 46 1.50 -8.82 -2.79
C ASP A 46 0.37 -9.86 -2.97
N PHE A 47 -0.51 -9.92 -1.97
CA PHE A 47 -1.80 -10.59 -2.10
C PHE A 47 -2.69 -9.66 -2.91
N ARG A 48 -2.51 -9.66 -4.23
CA ARG A 48 -3.62 -9.35 -5.11
C ARG A 48 -4.66 -10.42 -4.82
N MET A 49 -5.64 -10.09 -4.00
CA MET A 49 -6.95 -10.66 -4.19
C MET A 49 -7.30 -10.30 -5.63
N GLU A 50 -7.15 -11.25 -6.54
CA GLU A 50 -7.99 -11.30 -7.72
C GLU A 50 -9.41 -11.30 -7.15
N SER A 51 -9.99 -10.11 -7.01
CA SER A 51 -11.39 -9.97 -6.70
C SER A 51 -12.10 -10.72 -7.82
N ASP A 52 -12.58 -11.92 -7.48
CA ASP A 52 -13.41 -12.77 -8.31
C ASP A 52 -14.75 -12.03 -8.51
N GLU A 53 -14.75 -11.01 -9.36
CA GLU A 53 -15.95 -10.35 -9.89
C GLU A 53 -16.34 -10.98 -11.25
N SER A 54 -16.16 -12.30 -11.41
CA SER A 54 -16.63 -13.04 -12.60
C SER A 54 -17.89 -13.89 -12.35
N ALA A 55 -18.61 -13.68 -11.25
CA ALA A 55 -19.77 -14.51 -10.86
C ALA A 55 -21.15 -13.81 -10.93
N LEU A 56 -21.31 -12.73 -11.71
CA LEU A 56 -22.63 -12.07 -11.91
C LEU A 56 -22.91 -11.69 -13.37
N SER A 57 -22.61 -12.61 -14.29
CA SER A 57 -23.22 -12.65 -15.63
C SER A 57 -23.52 -14.09 -15.99
N GLY A 58 -24.74 -14.52 -15.68
CA GLY A 58 -25.31 -15.82 -16.01
C GLY A 58 -26.81 -15.81 -15.79
#